data_AF-A9D2P1-F1
#
_entry.id   AF-A9D2P1-F1
#
_cell.length_a   1.000
_cell.length_b   1.000
_cell.length_c   1.000
_cell.angle_alpha   90.00
_cell.angle_beta   90.00
_cell.angle_gamma   90.00
#
_symmetry.space_group_name_H-M   'P 1'
#
loop_
_entity.id
_entity.type
_entity.pdbx_description
1 polymer ?
#
loop_
_entity_poly.entity_id
_entity_poly.type
_entity_poly.pdbx_seq_one_letter_code
_entity_poly.pdbx_strand_id
1 'polypeptide(L)'
;MPGKTLTSDEWSAEAKLAVIIETAPMSEAEISQYCREKGLYREHVLEWKQDCLGGFQSSKSQAKEIKIQAKADKAEIKSLK
;
A
#
# COMPACT_ATOMS: atom_id res chain seq x y z
N MET A 1 -5.56 -8.76 -31.48
CA MET A 1 -4.18 -8.97 -30.98
C MET A 1 -4.22 -8.76 -29.47
N PRO A 2 -3.87 -9.75 -28.62
CA PRO A 2 -3.91 -9.55 -27.17
C PRO A 2 -2.69 -8.71 -26.76
N GLY A 3 -2.93 -7.45 -26.41
CA GLY A 3 -1.93 -6.57 -25.84
C GLY A 3 -1.48 -7.12 -24.50
N LYS A 4 -0.17 -7.24 -24.31
CA LYS A 4 0.44 -7.70 -23.07
C LYS A 4 0.14 -6.67 -21.99
N THR A 5 -0.91 -6.90 -21.20
CA THR A 5 -1.18 -6.08 -20.01
C THR A 5 -0.09 -6.41 -19.01
N LEU A 6 0.75 -5.41 -18.71
CA LEU A 6 1.76 -5.51 -17.66
C LEU A 6 1.05 -5.98 -16.39
N THR A 7 1.51 -7.08 -15.80
CA THR A 7 0.94 -7.56 -14.55
C THR A 7 1.25 -6.54 -13.45
N SER A 8 0.36 -6.38 -12.47
CA SER A 8 0.53 -5.49 -11.31
C SER A 8 1.92 -5.61 -10.63
N ASP A 9 2.57 -6.77 -10.78
CA ASP A 9 3.91 -7.10 -10.27
C ASP A 9 5.10 -6.49 -11.04
N GLU A 10 4.92 -6.05 -12.29
CA GLU A 10 6.01 -5.46 -13.09
C GLU A 10 6.23 -3.96 -12.78
N TRP A 11 5.35 -3.35 -11.97
CA TRP A 11 5.43 -1.94 -11.60
C TRP A 11 6.25 -1.74 -10.32
N SER A 12 7.22 -0.81 -10.36
CA SER A 12 7.97 -0.43 -9.16
C SER A 12 7.06 0.26 -8.13
N ALA A 13 7.47 0.24 -6.87
CA ALA A 13 6.72 0.88 -5.79
C ALA A 13 6.54 2.39 -6.04
N GLU A 14 7.57 3.07 -6.58
CA GLU A 14 7.51 4.48 -6.96
C GLU A 14 6.49 4.73 -8.06
N ALA A 15 6.43 3.85 -9.07
CA ALA A 15 5.48 3.97 -10.16
C ALA A 15 4.03 3.74 -9.68
N LYS A 16 3.81 2.76 -8.79
CA LYS A 16 2.51 2.54 -8.13
C LYS A 16 2.09 3.76 -7.32
N LEU A 17 3.01 4.34 -6.55
CA LEU A 17 2.75 5.55 -5.76
C LEU A 17 2.40 6.76 -6.64
N ALA A 18 3.13 6.97 -7.74
CA ALA A 18 2.84 8.05 -8.69
C ALA A 18 1.41 7.94 -9.25
N VAL A 19 1.00 6.73 -9.67
CA VAL A 19 -0.37 6.47 -10.14
C VAL A 19 -1.40 6.77 -9.05
N ILE A 20 -1.16 6.37 -7.80
CA ILE A 20 -2.07 6.67 -6.68
C ILE A 20 -2.25 8.19 -6.50
N ILE A 21 -1.15 8.95 -6.55
CA ILE A 21 -1.15 10.41 -6.37
C ILE A 21 -1.85 11.10 -7.54
N GLU A 22 -1.51 10.74 -8.77
CA GLU A 22 -2.10 11.30 -9.99
C GLU A 22 -3.61 11.05 -10.06
N THR A 23 -4.06 9.87 -9.63
CA THR A 23 -5.47 9.48 -9.64
C THR A 23 -6.24 9.86 -8.38
N ALA A 24 -5.62 10.54 -7.41
CA ALA A 24 -6.29 10.97 -6.18
C ALA A 24 -7.43 12.00 -6.41
N PRO A 25 -7.27 13.03 -7.27
CA PRO A 25 -8.33 14.01 -7.52
C PRO A 25 -9.31 13.61 -8.62
N MET A 26 -9.07 12.48 -9.31
CA MET A 26 -9.83 12.07 -10.49
C MET A 26 -11.17 11.42 -10.11
N SER A 27 -12.19 11.70 -10.93
CA SER A 27 -13.46 10.97 -10.93
C SER A 27 -13.30 9.56 -11.47
N GLU A 28 -14.32 8.74 -11.26
CA GLU A 28 -14.37 7.36 -11.73
C GLU A 28 -14.19 7.23 -13.26
N ALA A 29 -14.76 8.16 -14.02
CA ALA A 29 -14.63 8.20 -15.48
C ALA A 29 -13.20 8.56 -15.91
N GLU A 30 -12.57 9.53 -15.25
CA GLU A 30 -11.19 9.95 -15.52
C GLU A 30 -10.20 8.84 -15.18
N ILE A 31 -10.40 8.12 -14.08
CA ILE A 31 -9.59 6.95 -13.73
C ILE A 31 -9.71 5.87 -14.81
N SER A 32 -10.91 5.63 -15.33
CA SER A 32 -11.11 4.68 -16.43
C SER A 32 -10.37 5.07 -17.71
N GLN A 33 -10.35 6.35 -18.05
CA GLN A 33 -9.60 6.83 -19.21
C GLN A 33 -8.08 6.69 -18.97
N TYR A 34 -7.61 7.17 -17.81
CA TYR A 34 -6.20 7.08 -17.40
C TYR A 34 -5.69 5.63 -17.45
N CYS A 35 -6.47 4.68 -16.92
CA CYS A 35 -6.11 3.27 -16.92
C CYS A 35 -5.92 2.72 -18.34
N ARG A 36 -6.81 3.07 -19.29
CA ARG A 36 -6.69 2.65 -20.70
C ARG A 36 -5.43 3.21 -21.36
N GLU A 37 -5.10 4.47 -21.09
CA GLU A 37 -3.89 5.12 -21.64
C GLU A 37 -2.60 4.51 -21.07
N LYS A 38 -2.60 4.09 -19.81
CA LYS A 38 -1.44 3.51 -19.13
C LYS A 38 -1.35 1.98 -19.26
N GLY A 39 -2.32 1.32 -19.89
CA GLY A 39 -2.39 -0.15 -19.96
C GLY A 39 -2.66 -0.80 -18.61
N LEU A 40 -3.38 -0.11 -17.72
CA LEU A 40 -3.76 -0.55 -16.38
C LEU A 40 -5.23 -0.95 -16.33
N TYR A 41 -5.56 -1.75 -15.31
CA TYR A 41 -6.92 -2.01 -14.89
C TYR A 41 -7.23 -1.14 -13.68
N ARG A 42 -8.49 -0.69 -13.56
CA ARG A 42 -8.93 0.15 -12.44
C ARG A 42 -8.71 -0.58 -11.11
N GLU A 43 -8.94 -1.87 -11.12
CA GLU A 43 -8.79 -2.78 -9.99
C GLU A 43 -7.37 -2.72 -9.41
N HIS A 44 -6.32 -2.62 -10.25
CA HIS A 44 -4.94 -2.46 -9.78
C HIS A 44 -4.74 -1.14 -9.02
N VAL A 45 -5.30 -0.04 -9.53
CA VAL A 45 -5.20 1.27 -8.87
C VAL A 45 -5.90 1.24 -7.50
N LEU A 46 -7.05 0.56 -7.41
CA LEU A 46 -7.78 0.39 -6.16
C LEU A 46 -7.01 -0.50 -5.17
N GLU A 47 -6.46 -1.62 -5.64
CA GLU A 47 -5.62 -2.52 -4.85
C GLU A 47 -4.43 -1.77 -4.25
N TRP A 48 -3.66 -1.05 -5.07
CA TRP A 48 -2.51 -0.30 -4.57
C TRP A 48 -2.89 0.81 -3.59
N LYS A 49 -4.05 1.46 -3.78
CA LYS A 49 -4.58 2.42 -2.79
C LYS A 49 -4.86 1.73 -1.46
N GLN A 50 -5.47 0.53 -1.49
CA GLN A 50 -5.76 -0.25 -0.29
C GLN A 50 -4.49 -0.72 0.41
N ASP A 51 -3.53 -1.26 -0.33
CA ASP A 51 -2.24 -1.72 0.21
C ASP A 51 -1.46 -0.58 0.86
N CYS A 52 -1.43 0.58 0.20
CA CYS A 52 -0.79 1.79 0.73
C CYS A 52 -1.40 2.20 2.08
N LEU A 53 -2.74 2.24 2.17
CA LEU A 53 -3.45 2.52 3.41
C LEU A 53 -3.24 1.43 4.48
N GLY A 54 -3.22 0.15 4.07
CA GLY A 54 -2.96 -0.99 4.93
C GLY A 54 -1.57 -0.95 5.57
N GLY A 55 -0.54 -0.52 4.83
CA GLY A 55 0.80 -0.30 5.36
C GLY A 55 0.84 0.79 6.45
N PHE A 56 0.11 1.89 6.26
CA PHE A 56 0.00 2.94 7.28
C PHE A 56 -0.76 2.51 8.54
N GLN A 57 -1.73 1.59 8.41
CA GLN A 57 -2.44 1.04 9.55
C GLN A 57 -1.59 0.01 10.31
N SER A 58 -0.95 -0.90 9.57
CA SER A 58 -0.11 -1.96 10.11
C SER A 58 1.09 -1.41 10.88
N SER A 59 1.75 -0.37 10.36
CA SER A 59 2.86 0.30 11.05
C SER A 59 2.46 0.91 12.40
N LYS A 60 1.25 1.48 12.51
CA LYS A 60 0.73 2.01 13.78
C LYS A 60 0.43 0.89 14.79
N SER A 61 -0.17 -0.21 14.34
CA SER A 61 -0.47 -1.37 15.18
C SER A 61 0.81 -2.06 15.64
N GLN A 62 1.74 -2.32 14.73
CA GLN A 62 3.05 -2.90 15.02
C GLN A 62 3.86 -2.04 15.99
N ALA A 63 3.85 -0.71 15.83
CA ALA A 63 4.54 0.18 16.77
C ALA A 63 3.93 0.15 18.19
N LYS A 64 2.63 -0.10 18.33
CA LYS A 64 1.98 -0.30 19.64
C LYS A 64 2.39 -1.63 20.24
N GLU A 65 2.34 -2.70 19.46
CA GLU A 65 2.73 -4.06 19.88
C GLU A 65 4.19 -4.10 20.33
N ILE A 66 5.11 -3.52 19.55
CA ILE A 66 6.54 -3.41 19.91
C ILE A 66 6.71 -2.66 21.25
N LYS A 67 5.94 -1.59 21.49
CA LYS A 67 6.00 -0.85 22.77
C LYS A 67 5.46 -1.66 23.95
N ILE A 68 4.43 -2.46 23.73
CA ILE A 68 3.87 -3.35 24.78
C ILE A 68 4.89 -4.43 25.10
N GLN A 69 5.44 -5.08 24.08
CA GLN A 69 6.46 -6.12 24.21
C GLN A 69 7.70 -5.59 24.95
N ALA A 70 8.23 -4.44 24.52
CA ALA A 70 9.39 -3.83 25.18
C ALA A 70 9.16 -3.49 26.66
N LYS A 71 7.91 -3.19 27.07
CA LYS A 71 7.58 -2.99 28.49
C LYS A 71 7.52 -4.31 29.25
N ALA A 72 6.95 -5.36 28.64
CA ALA A 72 6.90 -6.70 29.22
C ALA A 72 8.32 -7.26 29.43
N ASP A 73 9.16 -7.21 28.39
CA ASP A 73 10.56 -7.66 28.44
C ASP A 73 11.34 -6.93 29.54
N LYS A 74 11.14 -5.60 29.66
CA LYS A 74 11.79 -4.80 30.71
C LYS A 74 11.33 -5.18 32.11
N ALA A 75 10.08 -5.58 32.30
CA ALA A 75 9.57 -6.02 33.59
C ALA A 75 10.16 -7.40 33.96
N GLU A 76 10.22 -8.32 33.00
CA GLU A 76 10.82 -9.64 33.18
C GLU A 76 12.31 -9.56 33.52
N ILE A 77 13.08 -8.74 32.80
CA ILE A 77 14.50 -8.50 33.10
C ILE A 77 14.71 -7.96 34.52
N LYS A 78 13.77 -7.15 35.05
CA LYS A 78 13.86 -6.63 36.41
C LYS A 78 13.54 -7.67 37.48
N SER A 79 12.64 -8.63 37.21
CA SER A 79 12.30 -9.69 38.17
C SER A 79 13.34 -10.81 38.24
N LEU A 80 14.21 -10.89 37.25
CA LEU A 80 15.29 -11.88 37.16
C LEU A 80 16.64 -11.34 37.67
N LYS A 81 16.70 -10.09 38.12
CA LYS A 81 17.84 -9.45 38.77
C LYS A 81 17.58 -9.27 40.26
#